data_AF-A0A099KGF8-F1
#
_entry.id   AF-A0A099KGF8-F1
#
_cell.length_a   1.000
_cell.length_b   1.000
_cell.length_c   1.000
_cell.angle_alpha   90.00
_cell.angle_beta   90.00
_cell.angle_gamma   90.00
#
_symmetry.space_group_name_H-M   'P 1'
#
loop_
_entity.id
_entity.type
_entity.pdbx_description
1 polymer ?
#
loop_
_entity_poly.entity_id
_entity_poly.type
_entity_poly.pdbx_seq_one_letter_code
_entity_poly.pdbx_strand_id
1 'polypeptide(L)'
;MKTFTKIYLFSMVLAISFQATAKESFTFGAGLGTFYSGLGVNVGVQSETELKYLSFGCVSYSSLAGETCGAGMGWVKTDLFNSTNTKHGTSIYLGIVASEDNHFDDDAVYGVGLGYHYFFNGISHSGTNLGFTITAGNDDDGLDIGGIIQLGYQF
;
A
#
# COMPACT_ATOMS: atom_id res chain seq x y z
N MET A 1 8.86 -38.96 -38.12
CA MET A 1 7.83 -37.89 -38.20
C MET A 1 7.25 -37.70 -36.80
N LYS A 2 7.25 -36.45 -36.32
CA LYS A 2 6.70 -35.87 -35.06
C LYS A 2 7.76 -35.08 -34.29
N THR A 3 7.98 -33.89 -34.82
CA THR A 3 8.60 -32.71 -34.21
C THR A 3 7.84 -32.34 -32.94
N PHE A 4 8.51 -32.30 -31.79
CA PHE A 4 7.98 -31.65 -30.59
C PHE A 4 8.51 -30.22 -30.54
N THR A 5 7.69 -29.32 -31.05
CA THR A 5 7.89 -27.88 -31.04
C THR A 5 7.69 -27.35 -29.61
N LYS A 6 8.79 -27.01 -28.91
CA LYS A 6 8.77 -26.29 -27.63
C LYS A 6 8.58 -24.79 -27.88
N ILE A 7 7.42 -24.25 -27.50
CA ILE A 7 7.07 -22.82 -27.46
C ILE A 7 6.15 -22.71 -26.21
N TYR A 8 6.31 -21.85 -25.21
CA TYR A 8 6.51 -20.40 -25.28
C TYR A 8 7.37 -19.87 -24.11
N LEU A 9 8.29 -18.99 -24.51
CA LEU A 9 9.00 -18.04 -23.68
C LEU A 9 8.00 -16.93 -23.30
N PHE A 10 7.33 -17.04 -22.15
CA PHE A 10 6.53 -15.94 -21.61
C PHE A 10 7.47 -15.04 -20.78
N SER A 11 8.34 -14.31 -21.48
CA SER A 11 9.03 -13.15 -20.91
C SER A 11 8.16 -11.93 -21.17
N MET A 12 7.08 -11.80 -20.39
CA MET A 12 6.35 -10.54 -20.29
C MET A 12 7.10 -9.68 -19.29
N VAL A 13 8.23 -9.10 -19.73
CA VAL A 13 8.82 -7.95 -19.04
C VAL A 13 7.75 -6.88 -19.09
N LEU A 14 7.09 -6.68 -17.94
CA LEU A 14 6.16 -5.59 -17.71
C LEU A 14 6.97 -4.30 -17.82
N ALA A 15 7.10 -3.77 -19.03
CA ALA A 15 7.65 -2.45 -19.28
C ALA A 15 6.61 -1.43 -18.83
N ILE A 16 6.44 -1.29 -17.51
CA ILE A 16 5.80 -0.12 -16.92
C ILE A 16 6.81 1.02 -17.13
N SER A 17 6.70 1.72 -18.25
CA SER A 17 7.35 3.00 -18.43
C SER A 17 6.66 4.01 -17.51
N PHE A 18 7.19 4.15 -16.29
CA PHE A 18 6.85 5.29 -15.43
C PHE A 18 7.28 6.55 -16.17
N GLN A 19 6.32 7.23 -16.80
CA GLN A 19 6.52 8.57 -17.32
C GLN A 19 6.58 9.51 -16.12
N ALA A 20 7.72 9.55 -15.43
CA ALA A 20 7.98 10.56 -14.43
C ALA A 20 7.98 11.91 -15.14
N THR A 21 6.94 12.71 -14.90
CA THR A 21 6.92 14.08 -15.39
C THR A 21 7.96 14.90 -14.61
N ALA A 22 8.47 16.00 -15.17
CA ALA A 22 9.55 16.78 -14.55
C ALA A 22 9.24 17.35 -13.14
N LYS A 23 8.00 17.19 -12.64
CA LYS A 23 7.54 17.62 -11.31
C LYS A 23 7.36 16.46 -10.32
N GLU A 24 7.61 15.24 -10.75
CA GLU A 24 7.45 14.04 -9.94
C GLU A 24 8.82 13.53 -9.46
N SER A 25 8.92 13.20 -8.17
CA SER A 25 10.09 12.57 -7.58
C SER A 25 9.77 11.16 -7.10
N PHE A 26 10.76 10.28 -7.16
CA PHE A 26 10.67 8.99 -6.50
C PHE A 26 10.77 9.16 -4.99
N THR A 27 10.07 8.34 -4.23
CA THR A 27 10.12 8.31 -2.77
C THR A 27 10.07 6.88 -2.26
N PHE A 28 10.60 6.65 -1.07
CA PHE A 28 10.45 5.40 -0.35
C PHE A 28 10.12 5.71 1.11
N GLY A 29 9.45 4.78 1.78
CA GLY A 29 9.08 4.96 3.18
C GLY A 29 9.09 3.65 3.94
N ALA A 30 9.09 3.76 5.26
CA ALA A 30 8.95 2.63 6.17
C ALA A 30 8.07 3.01 7.37
N GLY A 31 7.32 2.05 7.88
CA GLY A 31 6.44 2.30 9.02
C GLY A 31 5.43 1.19 9.25
N LEU A 32 4.38 1.55 9.97
CA LEU A 32 3.21 0.73 10.27
C LEU A 32 1.95 1.34 9.67
N GLY A 33 1.03 0.51 9.18
CA GLY A 33 -0.27 0.88 8.64
C GLY A 33 -0.44 0.56 7.15
N THR A 34 -1.56 0.97 6.53
CA THR A 34 -1.86 0.62 5.13
C THR A 34 -0.88 1.21 4.13
N PHE A 35 -0.26 2.37 4.44
CA PHE A 35 0.82 2.91 3.60
C PHE A 35 2.02 1.98 3.48
N TYR A 36 2.14 0.98 4.34
CA TYR A 36 3.27 0.07 4.46
C TYR A 36 2.83 -1.41 4.45
N SER A 37 1.56 -1.69 4.10
CA SER A 37 0.94 -3.02 4.15
C SER A 37 1.10 -3.72 5.51
N GLY A 38 0.82 -2.99 6.60
CA GLY A 38 1.12 -3.43 7.96
C GLY A 38 2.44 -2.84 8.43
N LEU A 39 3.29 -3.62 9.09
CA LEU A 39 4.68 -3.25 9.35
C LEU A 39 5.52 -3.54 8.11
N GLY A 40 6.04 -2.49 7.46
CA GLY A 40 6.73 -2.68 6.19
C GLY A 40 7.27 -1.41 5.56
N VAL A 41 7.30 -1.43 4.23
CA VAL A 41 7.89 -0.39 3.40
C VAL A 41 6.97 0.00 2.25
N ASN A 42 7.20 1.19 1.70
CA ASN A 42 6.62 1.62 0.44
C ASN A 42 7.65 2.22 -0.51
N VAL A 43 7.30 2.19 -1.78
CA VAL A 43 8.00 2.89 -2.86
C VAL A 43 6.96 3.56 -3.73
N GLY A 44 7.24 4.78 -4.19
CA GLY A 44 6.24 5.55 -4.90
C GLY A 44 6.79 6.70 -5.70
N VAL A 45 5.86 7.34 -6.40
CA VAL A 45 6.09 8.58 -7.14
C VAL A 45 5.23 9.65 -6.49
N GLN A 46 5.86 10.74 -6.08
CA GLN A 46 5.20 11.87 -5.43
C GLN A 46 5.35 13.16 -6.24
N SER A 47 4.35 14.02 -6.13
CA SER A 47 4.38 15.40 -6.60
C SER A 47 4.14 16.34 -5.39
N GLU A 48 3.88 17.62 -5.64
CA GLU A 48 3.56 18.58 -4.58
C GLU A 48 2.27 18.25 -3.81
N THR A 49 1.31 17.56 -4.45
CA THR A 49 -0.03 17.31 -3.87
C THR A 49 -0.47 15.86 -3.92
N GLU A 50 0.31 14.98 -4.56
CA GLU A 50 -0.06 13.58 -4.76
C GLU A 50 1.08 12.61 -4.42
N LEU A 51 0.72 11.42 -3.95
CA LEU A 51 1.64 10.28 -3.81
C LEU A 51 0.94 9.00 -4.27
N LYS A 52 1.49 8.34 -5.29
CA LYS A 52 1.08 7.00 -5.76
C LYS A 52 2.16 6.01 -5.36
N TYR A 53 1.79 4.92 -4.70
CA TYR A 53 2.77 4.01 -4.10
C TYR A 53 2.38 2.54 -4.23
N LEU A 54 3.41 1.69 -4.18
CA LEU A 54 3.34 0.27 -3.87
C LEU A 54 3.91 0.05 -2.47
N SER A 55 3.39 -0.94 -1.76
CA SER A 55 3.73 -1.23 -0.37
C SER A 55 3.81 -2.72 -0.13
N PHE A 56 4.72 -3.13 0.74
CA PHE A 56 4.98 -4.52 1.10
C PHE A 56 5.28 -4.58 2.59
N GLY A 57 4.64 -5.50 3.31
CA GLY A 57 4.74 -5.59 4.76
C GLY A 57 3.92 -6.75 5.30
N CYS A 58 3.88 -6.85 6.64
CA CYS A 58 3.13 -7.88 7.34
C CYS A 58 2.13 -7.29 8.32
N VAL A 59 0.91 -7.82 8.33
CA VAL A 59 -0.22 -7.31 9.12
C VAL A 59 -0.40 -8.05 10.45
N SER A 60 0.08 -9.28 10.54
CA SER A 60 0.05 -10.11 11.75
C SER A 60 1.34 -10.93 11.87
N TYR A 61 1.64 -11.31 13.11
CA TYR A 61 2.66 -12.28 13.45
C TYR A 61 2.20 -13.08 14.68
N SER A 62 2.27 -14.40 14.59
CA SER A 62 2.05 -15.31 15.71
C SER A 62 3.14 -16.38 15.75
N SER A 63 3.45 -16.87 16.96
CA SER A 63 4.44 -17.95 17.12
C SER A 63 3.95 -19.32 16.63
N LEU A 64 2.65 -19.44 16.31
CA LEU A 64 2.00 -20.69 15.93
C LEU A 64 1.74 -20.75 14.41
N ALA A 65 1.22 -19.67 13.83
CA ALA A 65 0.83 -19.61 12.41
C ALA A 65 1.82 -18.81 11.53
N GLY A 66 2.76 -18.06 12.12
CA GLY A 66 3.80 -17.36 11.36
C GLY A 66 3.46 -15.88 11.10
N GLU A 67 3.95 -15.33 9.99
CA GLU A 67 3.69 -13.95 9.56
C GLU A 67 2.78 -13.89 8.35
N THR A 68 1.77 -13.03 8.39
CA THR A 68 0.91 -12.78 7.23
C THR A 68 1.39 -11.52 6.54
N CYS A 69 2.11 -11.73 5.44
CA CYS A 69 2.69 -10.67 4.64
C CYS A 69 2.00 -10.52 3.29
N GLY A 70 1.92 -9.29 2.81
CA GLY A 70 1.23 -8.97 1.58
C GLY A 70 1.72 -7.69 0.94
N ALA A 71 1.14 -7.42 -0.22
CA ALA A 71 1.40 -6.23 -0.99
C ALA A 71 0.14 -5.35 -1.05
N GLY A 72 0.34 -4.08 -1.34
CA GLY A 72 -0.73 -3.13 -1.55
C GLY A 72 -0.28 -1.97 -2.42
N MET A 73 -1.24 -1.22 -2.91
CA MET A 73 -1.02 0.01 -3.64
C MET A 73 -2.00 1.06 -3.17
N GLY A 74 -1.61 2.32 -3.28
CA GLY A 74 -2.50 3.41 -2.90
C GLY A 74 -2.18 4.71 -3.61
N TRP A 75 -3.12 5.64 -3.47
CA TRP A 75 -3.00 6.98 -3.99
C TRP A 75 -3.50 7.98 -2.95
N VAL A 76 -2.66 8.96 -2.64
CA VAL A 76 -2.93 10.03 -1.69
C VAL A 76 -3.01 11.35 -2.45
N LYS A 77 -3.98 12.18 -2.06
CA LYS A 77 -4.17 13.55 -2.54
C LYS A 77 -4.29 14.51 -1.37
N THR A 78 -3.64 15.66 -1.43
CA THR A 78 -3.73 16.71 -0.40
C THR A 78 -4.53 17.93 -0.82
N ASP A 79 -4.88 18.03 -2.09
CA ASP A 79 -5.56 19.16 -2.73
C ASP A 79 -7.07 18.94 -2.91
N LEU A 80 -7.65 17.94 -2.24
CA LEU A 80 -9.10 17.77 -2.22
C LEU A 80 -9.76 19.06 -1.70
N PHE A 81 -10.74 19.55 -2.45
CA PHE A 81 -11.46 20.80 -2.17
C PHE A 81 -10.61 22.09 -2.24
N ASN A 82 -9.62 22.14 -3.13
CA ASN A 82 -8.76 23.32 -3.37
C ASN A 82 -7.94 23.78 -2.14
N SER A 83 -7.61 22.84 -1.24
CA SER A 83 -6.70 23.10 -0.14
C SER A 83 -5.29 23.39 -0.67
N THR A 84 -4.67 24.48 -0.22
CA THR A 84 -3.25 24.77 -0.47
C THR A 84 -2.32 24.10 0.53
N ASN A 85 -2.87 23.42 1.54
CA ASN A 85 -2.11 22.78 2.59
C ASN A 85 -1.75 21.33 2.22
N THR A 86 -0.46 21.08 1.99
CA THR A 86 0.08 19.77 1.59
C THR A 86 0.35 18.82 2.76
N LYS A 87 -0.03 19.20 3.98
CA LYS A 87 0.14 18.34 5.17
C LYS A 87 -1.01 17.37 5.39
N HIS A 88 -2.17 17.62 4.83
CA HIS A 88 -3.37 16.79 5.04
C HIS A 88 -3.68 16.03 3.76
N GLY A 89 -3.61 14.71 3.79
CA GLY A 89 -3.87 13.85 2.64
C GLY A 89 -5.02 12.90 2.88
N THR A 90 -5.86 12.71 1.87
CA THR A 90 -6.86 11.62 1.82
C THR A 90 -6.38 10.56 0.85
N SER A 91 -6.64 9.29 1.14
CA SER A 91 -6.14 8.19 0.33
C SER A 91 -7.20 7.17 -0.03
N ILE A 92 -6.94 6.50 -1.15
CA ILE A 92 -7.52 5.20 -1.48
C ILE A 92 -6.39 4.16 -1.42
N TYR A 93 -6.72 2.99 -0.90
CA TYR A 93 -5.81 1.85 -0.75
C TYR A 93 -6.47 0.58 -1.29
N LEU A 94 -5.67 -0.28 -1.93
CA LEU A 94 -6.04 -1.63 -2.32
C LEU A 94 -4.87 -2.55 -1.95
N GLY A 95 -5.11 -3.56 -1.13
CA GLY A 95 -4.05 -4.45 -0.67
C GLY A 95 -4.47 -5.32 0.49
N ILE A 96 -3.49 -5.88 1.20
CA ILE A 96 -3.71 -6.63 2.43
C ILE A 96 -4.27 -5.70 3.51
N VAL A 97 -5.41 -6.09 4.11
CA VAL A 97 -6.12 -5.29 5.13
C VAL A 97 -6.29 -6.03 6.45
N ALA A 98 -6.22 -7.36 6.47
CA ALA A 98 -6.33 -8.16 7.68
C ALA A 98 -5.66 -9.54 7.48
N SER A 99 -5.69 -10.33 8.54
CA SER A 99 -5.34 -11.75 8.56
C SER A 99 -6.49 -12.50 9.20
N GLU A 100 -6.94 -13.58 8.58
CA GLU A 100 -7.88 -14.52 9.18
C GLU A 100 -7.10 -15.62 9.89
N ASP A 101 -7.49 -15.93 11.12
CA ASP A 101 -6.90 -17.00 11.93
C ASP A 101 -7.71 -18.27 11.73
N ASN A 102 -7.29 -19.10 10.77
CA ASN A 102 -7.74 -20.47 10.68
C ASN A 102 -6.78 -21.32 11.51
N HIS A 103 -7.29 -22.20 12.39
CA HIS A 103 -6.58 -22.97 13.45
C HIS A 103 -5.17 -23.55 13.14
N PHE A 104 -4.73 -23.58 11.88
CA PHE A 104 -3.41 -24.05 11.42
C PHE A 104 -2.74 -23.20 10.32
N ASP A 105 -3.34 -22.12 9.81
CA ASP A 105 -2.75 -21.23 8.79
C ASP A 105 -3.40 -19.82 8.85
N ASP A 106 -2.58 -18.77 8.79
CA ASP A 106 -3.07 -17.38 8.77
C ASP A 106 -3.24 -16.92 7.31
N ASP A 107 -4.49 -16.74 6.86
CA ASP A 107 -4.78 -16.33 5.48
C ASP A 107 -4.82 -14.81 5.32
N ALA A 108 -4.18 -14.31 4.25
CA ALA A 108 -4.12 -12.87 3.96
C ALA A 108 -5.44 -12.36 3.37
N VAL A 109 -6.10 -11.45 4.08
CA VAL A 109 -7.34 -10.82 3.62
C VAL A 109 -7.01 -9.59 2.78
N TYR A 110 -7.43 -9.60 1.52
CA TYR A 110 -7.27 -8.48 0.60
C TYR A 110 -8.56 -7.65 0.50
N GLY A 111 -8.39 -6.34 0.48
CA GLY A 111 -9.50 -5.41 0.51
C GLY A 111 -9.14 -4.00 0.04
N VAL A 112 -10.05 -3.09 0.31
CA VAL A 112 -9.92 -1.66 -0.01
C VAL A 112 -9.88 -0.83 1.26
N GLY A 113 -9.31 0.38 1.17
CA GLY A 113 -9.29 1.32 2.28
C GLY A 113 -9.48 2.77 1.86
N LEU A 114 -10.14 3.54 2.72
CA LEU A 114 -10.21 5.00 2.64
C LEU A 114 -9.48 5.59 3.84
N GLY A 115 -8.43 6.36 3.57
CA GLY A 115 -7.51 6.83 4.60
C GLY A 115 -7.38 8.33 4.69
N TYR A 116 -6.87 8.76 5.83
CA TYR A 116 -6.42 10.12 6.08
C TYR A 116 -5.02 10.10 6.67
N HIS A 117 -4.15 10.98 6.20
CA HIS A 117 -2.75 11.08 6.58
C HIS A 117 -2.37 12.53 6.86
N TYR A 118 -1.56 12.71 7.89
CA TYR A 118 -0.91 13.96 8.24
C TYR A 118 0.60 13.85 8.02
N PHE A 119 1.14 14.65 7.10
CA PHE A 119 2.57 14.75 6.80
C PHE A 119 3.15 15.97 7.52
N PHE A 120 4.06 15.77 8.46
CA PHE A 120 4.59 16.85 9.30
C PHE A 120 5.31 17.93 8.48
N ASN A 121 6.00 17.50 7.43
CA ASN A 121 6.77 18.35 6.52
C ASN A 121 6.08 18.60 5.17
N GLY A 122 4.85 18.09 4.99
CA GLY A 122 4.13 18.08 3.70
C GLY A 122 4.44 16.83 2.85
N ILE A 123 3.50 16.45 1.98
CA ILE A 123 3.55 15.19 1.20
C ILE A 123 4.76 15.07 0.28
N SER A 124 5.34 16.19 -0.16
CA SER A 124 6.46 16.22 -1.11
C SER A 124 7.85 16.28 -0.46
N HIS A 125 7.92 16.22 0.87
CA HIS A 125 9.17 16.35 1.63
C HIS A 125 9.36 15.17 2.57
N SER A 126 10.62 14.79 2.77
CA SER A 126 10.96 13.74 3.73
C SER A 126 10.48 14.11 5.14
N GLY A 127 9.90 13.16 5.85
CA GLY A 127 9.42 13.38 7.20
C GLY A 127 8.49 12.30 7.73
N THR A 128 8.17 12.44 9.00
CA THR A 128 7.18 11.59 9.67
C THR A 128 5.78 11.84 9.11
N ASN A 129 4.98 10.78 9.07
CA ASN A 129 3.56 10.83 8.80
C ASN A 129 2.77 9.99 9.82
N LEU A 130 1.53 10.39 10.06
CA LEU A 130 0.58 9.74 10.96
C LEU A 130 -0.77 9.65 10.25
N GLY A 131 -1.58 8.64 10.52
CA GLY A 131 -2.87 8.53 9.84
C GLY A 131 -3.77 7.44 10.39
N PHE A 132 -4.92 7.30 9.74
CA PHE A 132 -5.82 6.19 9.94
C PHE A 132 -6.49 5.82 8.62
N THR A 133 -6.82 4.54 8.45
CA THR A 133 -7.52 4.02 7.28
C THR A 133 -8.68 3.16 7.72
N ILE A 134 -9.87 3.44 7.21
CA ILE A 134 -11.02 2.53 7.34
C ILE A 134 -10.91 1.54 6.19
N THR A 135 -10.97 0.25 6.49
CA THR A 135 -10.80 -0.83 5.52
C THR A 135 -12.06 -1.66 5.38
N ALA A 136 -12.23 -2.27 4.22
CA ALA A 136 -13.23 -3.29 3.98
C ALA A 136 -12.61 -4.44 3.19
N GLY A 137 -12.75 -5.66 3.69
CA GLY A 137 -12.23 -6.90 3.09
C GLY A 137 -13.34 -7.94 2.99
N ASN A 138 -13.19 -8.89 2.06
CA ASN A 138 -14.10 -10.03 2.00
C ASN A 138 -13.43 -11.22 2.69
N ASP A 139 -14.07 -11.67 3.76
CA ASP A 139 -13.73 -12.82 4.59
C ASP A 139 -14.72 -13.96 4.24
N ASP A 140 -14.41 -15.21 4.63
CA ASP A 140 -15.27 -16.37 4.46
C ASP A 140 -16.67 -16.18 5.11
N ASP A 141 -16.76 -15.35 6.16
CA ASP A 141 -18.01 -15.00 6.85
C ASP A 141 -18.73 -13.76 6.26
N GLY A 142 -18.15 -13.08 5.26
CA GLY A 142 -18.77 -11.94 4.55
C GLY A 142 -17.90 -10.70 4.45
N LEU A 143 -18.53 -9.52 4.44
CA LEU A 143 -17.81 -8.23 4.39
C LEU A 143 -17.37 -7.82 5.80
N ASP A 144 -16.06 -7.81 6.06
CA ASP A 144 -15.48 -7.27 7.28
C ASP A 144 -15.08 -5.80 7.10
N ILE A 145 -15.29 -4.98 8.13
CA ILE A 145 -14.96 -3.55 8.15
C ILE A 145 -14.05 -3.26 9.34
N GLY A 146 -12.85 -2.79 9.05
CA GLY A 146 -11.80 -2.55 10.03
C GLY A 146 -11.27 -1.12 10.04
N GLY A 147 -10.32 -0.89 10.94
CA GLY A 147 -9.59 0.37 11.03
C GLY A 147 -8.12 0.12 11.34
N ILE A 148 -7.22 0.79 10.62
CA ILE A 148 -5.77 0.66 10.76
C ILE A 148 -5.19 2.03 11.07
N ILE A 149 -4.46 2.14 12.18
CA ILE A 149 -3.67 3.32 12.52
C ILE A 149 -2.34 3.26 11.76
N GLN A 150 -1.84 4.42 11.35
CA GLN A 150 -0.59 4.54 10.62
C GLN A 150 0.40 5.45 11.33
N LEU A 151 1.66 5.03 11.32
CA LEU A 151 2.82 5.84 11.71
C LEU A 151 4.01 5.43 10.85
N GLY A 152 4.70 6.38 10.22
CA GLY A 152 5.89 6.06 9.46
C GLY A 152 6.73 7.26 9.11
N TYR A 153 7.78 7.01 8.33
CA TYR A 153 8.66 8.02 7.79
C TYR A 153 8.74 7.85 6.27
N GLN A 154 8.59 8.95 5.55
CA GLN A 154 8.75 9.04 4.11
C GLN A 154 10.07 9.76 3.80
N PHE A 155 10.88 9.20 2.91
CA PHE A 155 12.18 9.74 2.49
C PHE A 155 12.08 10.46 1.15
#